data_AF-A0A349TF47-F1
#
_entry.id   AF-A0A349TF47-F1
#
_cell.length_a   1.000
_cell.length_b   1.000
_cell.length_c   1.000
_cell.angle_alpha   90.00
_cell.angle_beta   90.00
_cell.angle_gamma   90.00
#
_symmetry.space_group_name_H-M   'P 1'
#
loop_
_entity.id
_entity.type
_entity.pdbx_description
1 polymer ?
#
loop_
_entity_poly.entity_id
_entity_poly.type
_entity_poly.pdbx_seq_one_letter_code
_entity_poly.pdbx_strand_id
1 'polypeptide(L)'
;MIIIPMVVIGLPWLIMHYITKWKTAATITGDDEVLLDELYQLARRLDERMDTVERLVANDHPDFHPKRLLDDREEDNQQLRELENMIAEKKGTAK
;
A
#
# COMPACT_ATOMS: atom_id res chain seq x y z
N MET A 1 -36.63 -9.24 42.58
CA MET A 1 -37.55 -8.58 41.63
C MET A 1 -36.85 -7.40 40.91
N ILE A 2 -35.61 -7.60 40.41
CA ILE A 2 -34.77 -6.51 39.83
C ILE A 2 -34.24 -6.87 38.42
N ILE A 3 -34.30 -8.15 38.03
CA ILE A 3 -33.78 -8.64 36.75
C ILE A 3 -34.59 -8.09 35.56
N ILE A 4 -35.90 -7.93 35.71
CA ILE A 4 -36.80 -7.45 34.65
C ILE A 4 -36.45 -6.02 34.21
N PRO A 5 -36.36 -5.01 35.11
CA PRO A 5 -35.95 -3.67 34.68
C PRO A 5 -34.49 -3.64 34.18
N MET A 6 -33.59 -4.46 34.73
CA MET A 6 -32.20 -4.53 34.27
C MET A 6 -32.08 -4.99 32.81
N VAL A 7 -32.87 -5.98 32.40
CA VAL A 7 -32.85 -6.48 31.01
C VAL A 7 -33.52 -5.49 30.06
N VAL A 8 -34.64 -4.89 30.48
CA VAL A 8 -35.38 -3.90 29.66
C VAL A 8 -34.61 -2.60 29.47
N ILE A 9 -33.76 -2.21 30.42
CA ILE A 9 -32.94 -0.99 30.31
C ILE A 9 -31.55 -1.29 29.74
N GLY A 10 -30.97 -2.43 30.13
CA GLY A 10 -29.63 -2.84 29.72
C GLY A 10 -29.55 -3.21 28.24
N LEU A 11 -30.55 -3.91 27.68
CA LEU A 11 -30.54 -4.27 26.25
C LEU A 11 -30.62 -3.04 25.32
N PRO A 12 -31.56 -2.09 25.50
CA PRO A 12 -31.59 -0.87 24.70
C PRO A 12 -30.34 -0.01 24.88
N TRP A 13 -29.79 0.05 26.09
CA TRP A 13 -28.55 0.77 26.36
C TRP A 13 -27.35 0.15 25.62
N LEU A 14 -27.25 -1.18 25.60
CA LEU A 14 -26.22 -1.90 24.88
C LEU A 14 -26.34 -1.64 23.36
N ILE A 15 -27.56 -1.75 22.82
CA ILE A 15 -27.84 -1.46 21.40
C ILE A 15 -27.46 -0.02 21.06
N MET A 16 -27.89 0.96 21.86
CA MET A 16 -27.53 2.36 21.69
C MET A 16 -26.01 2.57 21.75
N HIS A 17 -25.33 1.96 22.72
CA HIS A 17 -23.87 2.06 22.88
C HIS A 17 -23.13 1.60 21.62
N TYR A 18 -23.53 0.48 21.04
CA TYR A 18 -22.92 -0.03 19.82
C TYR A 18 -23.26 0.82 18.59
N ILE A 19 -24.48 1.37 18.49
CA ILE A 19 -24.84 2.29 17.40
C ILE A 19 -24.01 3.58 17.49
N THR A 20 -23.84 4.16 18.69
CA THR A 20 -23.00 5.36 18.89
C THR A 20 -21.54 5.06 18.56
N LYS A 21 -20.98 3.95 19.04
CA LYS A 21 -19.62 3.50 18.69
C LYS A 21 -19.46 3.33 17.18
N TRP A 22 -20.43 2.72 16.50
CA TRP A 22 -20.33 2.45 15.07
C TRP A 22 -20.46 3.72 14.23
N LYS A 23 -21.33 4.65 14.64
CA LYS A 23 -21.48 5.94 13.97
C LYS A 23 -20.28 6.87 14.22
N THR A 24 -19.68 6.85 15.41
CA THR A 24 -18.43 7.57 15.70
C THR A 24 -17.24 6.95 14.94
N ALA A 25 -17.19 5.63 14.78
CA ALA A 25 -16.19 4.97 13.95
C ALA A 25 -16.36 5.28 12.45
N ALA A 26 -17.60 5.45 11.97
CA ALA A 26 -17.88 5.78 10.56
C ALA A 26 -17.57 7.25 10.18
N THR A 27 -17.44 8.16 11.16
CA THR A 27 -16.94 9.53 10.93
C THR A 27 -15.45 9.57 10.55
N ILE A 28 -14.73 8.45 10.65
CA ILE A 28 -13.34 8.37 10.20
C ILE A 28 -13.20 8.51 8.67
N THR A 29 -14.27 8.39 7.86
CA THR A 29 -14.12 8.48 6.40
C THR A 29 -13.53 9.82 5.91
N GLY A 30 -13.77 10.93 6.64
CA GLY A 30 -13.15 12.22 6.32
C GLY A 30 -11.75 12.38 6.93
N ASP A 31 -11.49 11.73 8.05
CA ASP A 31 -10.16 11.67 8.68
C ASP A 31 -9.20 10.79 7.84
N ASP A 32 -9.74 9.73 7.23
CA ASP A 32 -9.04 8.84 6.31
C ASP A 32 -8.65 9.57 5.02
N GLU A 33 -9.52 10.42 4.46
CA GLU A 33 -9.18 11.26 3.29
C GLU A 33 -8.04 12.24 3.60
N VAL A 34 -8.07 12.86 4.78
CA VAL A 34 -6.99 13.74 5.26
C VAL A 34 -5.71 12.94 5.50
N LEU A 35 -5.81 11.77 6.12
CA LEU A 35 -4.67 10.89 6.36
C LEU A 35 -4.04 10.42 5.04
N LEU A 36 -4.86 10.10 4.03
CA LEU A 36 -4.40 9.76 2.68
C LEU A 36 -3.64 10.93 2.04
N ASP A 37 -4.14 12.15 2.16
CA ASP A 37 -3.46 13.34 1.63
C ASP A 37 -2.13 13.59 2.38
N GLU A 38 -2.10 13.45 3.70
CA GLU A 38 -0.89 13.56 4.50
C GLU A 38 0.16 12.48 4.13
N LEU A 39 -0.27 11.23 3.98
CA LEU A 39 0.60 10.13 3.55
C LEU A 39 1.14 10.38 2.13
N TYR A 40 0.31 10.90 1.24
CA TYR A 40 0.72 11.28 -0.10
C TYR A 40 1.76 12.41 -0.09
N GLN A 41 1.54 13.47 0.69
CA GLN A 41 2.51 14.56 0.86
C GLN A 41 3.83 14.08 1.47
N LEU A 42 3.78 13.16 2.44
CA LEU A 42 4.97 12.53 3.02
C LEU A 42 5.74 11.71 1.99
N ALA A 43 5.05 10.85 1.24
CA ALA A 43 5.64 10.05 0.17
C ALA A 43 6.30 10.93 -0.90
N ARG A 44 5.61 11.99 -1.34
CA ARG A 44 6.11 12.98 -2.31
C ARG A 44 7.43 13.61 -1.85
N ARG A 45 7.50 14.02 -0.58
CA ARG A 45 8.70 14.65 -0.02
C ARG A 45 9.85 13.67 0.16
N LEU A 46 9.56 12.41 0.49
CA LEU A 46 10.57 11.34 0.53
C LEU A 46 11.15 11.11 -0.87
N ASP A 47 10.30 11.10 -1.89
CA ASP A 47 10.70 10.96 -3.30
C ASP A 47 11.57 12.15 -3.75
N GLU A 48 11.20 13.38 -3.40
CA GLU A 48 12.02 14.58 -3.69
C GLU A 48 13.42 14.52 -3.06
N ARG A 49 13.56 13.87 -1.90
CA ARG A 49 14.86 13.68 -1.23
C ARG A 49 15.65 12.50 -1.79
N MET A 50 14.99 11.60 -2.52
CA MET A 50 15.63 10.47 -3.18
C MET A 50 16.72 10.94 -4.15
N ASP A 51 16.53 12.08 -4.83
CA ASP A 51 17.52 12.66 -5.76
C ASP A 51 18.91 12.86 -5.12
N THR A 52 18.93 13.32 -3.86
CA THR A 52 20.19 13.49 -3.13
C THR A 52 20.79 12.15 -2.70
N VAL A 53 19.95 11.19 -2.32
CA VAL A 53 20.38 9.82 -1.97
C VAL A 53 20.96 9.11 -3.18
N GLU A 54 20.31 9.20 -4.34
CA GLU A 54 20.80 8.63 -5.61
C GLU A 54 22.14 9.23 -6.00
N ARG A 55 22.30 10.55 -5.85
CA ARG A 55 23.58 11.21 -6.13
C ARG A 55 24.70 10.76 -5.18
N LEU A 56 24.41 10.59 -3.89
CA LEU A 56 25.40 10.08 -2.93
C LEU A 56 25.75 8.62 -3.22
N VAL A 57 24.75 7.79 -3.49
CA VAL A 57 24.94 6.38 -3.81
C VAL A 57 25.70 6.19 -5.12
N ALA A 58 25.44 7.00 -6.15
CA ALA A 58 26.17 6.96 -7.41
C ALA A 58 27.65 7.39 -7.25
N ASN A 59 27.95 8.26 -6.28
CA ASN A 59 29.33 8.62 -5.96
C ASN A 59 30.07 7.48 -5.22
N ASP A 60 29.37 6.70 -4.38
CA ASP A 60 29.96 5.58 -3.64
C ASP A 60 30.00 4.26 -4.45
N HIS A 61 29.07 4.07 -5.39
CA HIS A 61 28.94 2.88 -6.25
C HIS A 61 28.59 3.28 -7.69
N PRO A 62 29.55 3.25 -8.65
CA PRO A 62 29.31 3.66 -10.03
C PRO A 62 28.34 2.74 -10.80
N ASP A 63 28.03 1.54 -10.29
CA ASP A 63 27.09 0.58 -10.89
C ASP A 63 25.65 0.72 -10.38
N PHE A 64 25.37 1.71 -9.52
CA PHE A 64 24.03 1.88 -8.97
C PHE A 64 23.05 2.43 -10.01
N HIS A 65 22.13 1.59 -10.45
CA HIS A 65 21.03 1.97 -11.32
C HIS A 65 19.79 2.27 -10.48
N PRO A 66 19.31 3.53 -10.45
CA PRO A 66 18.11 3.86 -9.71
C PRO A 66 16.92 3.09 -10.26
N LYS A 67 16.37 2.22 -9.41
CA LYS A 67 15.20 1.39 -9.71
C LYS A 67 13.94 2.23 -9.54
N ARG A 68 13.84 3.32 -10.31
CA ARG A 68 12.56 4.00 -10.52
C ARG A 68 11.61 2.97 -11.12
N LEU A 69 10.52 2.70 -10.40
CA LEU A 69 9.38 1.92 -10.88
C LEU A 69 8.72 2.72 -12.01
N LEU A 70 9.32 2.65 -13.20
CA LEU A 70 8.68 3.05 -14.45
C LEU A 70 8.11 1.76 -15.01
N ASP A 71 6.79 1.67 -15.07
CA ASP A 71 6.02 0.47 -15.47
C ASP A 71 6.30 0.00 -16.92
N ASP A 72 7.22 0.65 -17.63
CA ASP A 72 7.53 0.39 -19.04
C ASP A 72 9.00 0.64 -19.38
N ARG A 73 9.93 0.21 -18.50
CA ARG A 73 11.35 0.21 -18.89
C ARG A 73 11.56 -0.86 -19.96
N GLU A 74 11.93 -0.42 -21.16
CA GLU A 74 12.26 -1.29 -22.30
C GLU A 74 13.30 -2.37 -21.94
N GLU A 75 14.20 -2.08 -21.00
CA GLU A 75 15.22 -3.00 -20.47
C GLU A 75 14.60 -4.25 -19.82
N ASP A 76 13.59 -4.08 -18.97
CA ASP A 76 12.89 -5.18 -18.29
C ASP A 76 12.06 -6.00 -19.30
N ASN A 77 11.47 -5.33 -20.29
CA ASN A 77 10.73 -5.96 -21.38
C ASN A 77 11.64 -6.81 -22.30
N GLN A 78 12.90 -6.42 -22.49
CA GLN A 78 13.88 -7.20 -23.26
C GLN A 78 14.24 -8.50 -22.55
N GLN A 79 14.52 -8.44 -21.25
CA GLN A 79 14.83 -9.62 -20.44
C GLN A 79 13.69 -10.63 -20.45
N LEU A 80 12.43 -10.16 -20.41
CA LEU A 80 11.25 -11.02 -20.47
C LEU A 80 11.15 -11.78 -21.80
N ARG A 81 11.43 -11.10 -22.92
CA ARG A 81 11.44 -11.71 -24.27
C ARG A 81 12.55 -12.73 -24.42
N GLU A 82 13.73 -12.46 -23.88
CA GLU A 82 14.83 -13.43 -23.85
C GLU A 82 14.47 -14.66 -23.02
N LEU A 83 13.80 -14.46 -21.89
CA LEU A 83 13.31 -15.53 -21.03
C LEU A 83 12.29 -16.42 -21.76
N GLU A 84 11.33 -15.82 -22.48
CA GLU A 84 10.36 -16.53 -23.31
C GLU A 84 11.05 -17.37 -24.40
N ASN A 85 12.06 -16.80 -25.07
CA ASN A 85 12.84 -17.51 -26.09
C ASN A 85 13.61 -18.70 -25.48
N MET A 86 14.23 -18.54 -24.31
CA MET A 86 14.94 -19.62 -23.61
C MET A 86 14.00 -20.74 -23.15
N ILE A 87 12.79 -20.40 -22.69
CA ILE A 87 11.77 -21.38 -22.30
C ILE A 87 11.26 -22.13 -23.54
N ALA A 88 11.04 -21.42 -24.65
CA ALA A 88 10.63 -22.02 -25.92
C ALA A 88 11.68 -22.99 -26.47
N GLU A 89 12.97 -22.62 -26.41
CA GLU A 89 14.09 -23.47 -26.83
C GLU A 89 14.21 -24.72 -25.95
N LYS A 90 14.15 -24.57 -24.61
CA LYS A 90 14.18 -25.69 -23.67
C LYS A 90 12.96 -26.61 -23.80
N LYS A 91 11.79 -26.07 -24.16
CA LYS A 91 10.56 -26.84 -24.38
C LYS A 91 10.55 -27.56 -25.74
N GLY A 92 11.19 -26.97 -26.76
CA GLY A 92 11.36 -27.58 -28.07
C GLY A 92 12.41 -28.70 -28.10
N THR A 93 13.41 -28.64 -27.23
CA THR A 93 14.46 -29.67 -27.07
C THR A 93 14.04 -30.86 -26.19
N ALA A 94 12.93 -30.74 -25.46
CA ALA A 94 12.37 -31.81 -24.62
C ALA A 94 11.33 -32.69 -25.34
N LYS A 95 11.21 -32.60 -26.67
CA LYS A 95 10.30 -33.41 -27.50
C LYS A 95 11.06 -34.33 -28.44
#